data_AF-A0A9D5VVN8-F1
#
_entry.id   AF-A0A9D5VVN8-F1
#
_cell.length_a   1.000
_cell.length_b   1.000
_cell.length_c   1.000
_cell.angle_alpha   90.00
_cell.angle_beta   90.00
_cell.angle_gamma   90.00
#
_symmetry.space_group_name_H-M   'P 1'
#
loop_
_entity.id
_entity.type
_entity.pdbx_description
1 polymer ?
#
loop_
_entity_poly.entity_id
_entity_poly.type
_entity_poly.pdbx_seq_one_letter_code
_entity_poly.pdbx_strand_id
1 'polypeptide(L)'
;MKLLDNLISGSILIITFYIIFFIGKIINDWLHREYNTNYELFERDNAALAVAIVGYYFGLVLTIGGILIGPSVSILDDILDVVIYGILGIILLNISWYISYKLILYKFNVTDELIRDQNIGTGAVIAGVNIASGFIIYGSIQGEGGHIGTVIAFWAIGQIFLVLAGFIYSKIVRYDIHAEIEKDNIAAGVSFAGALIGIGIIIGLSGESHFESWEKNLSAYLIYATLGLILLPIIRFVTDLVLIPNVTLEEEIAKHEKPNIGAAYIEAFSYIAGAFIIYWCI
;
A
#
# COMPACT_ATOMS: atom_id res chain seq x y z
N MET A 1 34.54 19.74 -2.88
CA MET A 1 34.42 18.81 -4.03
C MET A 1 33.37 17.75 -3.73
N LYS A 2 33.59 16.77 -2.85
CA LYS A 2 32.60 15.74 -2.49
C LYS A 2 31.19 16.24 -2.15
N LEU A 3 31.06 17.34 -1.39
CA LEU A 3 29.75 17.93 -1.08
C LEU A 3 29.03 18.45 -2.34
N LEU A 4 29.77 19.12 -3.23
CA LEU A 4 29.23 19.65 -4.47
C LEU A 4 28.80 18.51 -5.41
N ASP A 5 29.62 17.46 -5.51
CA ASP A 5 29.33 16.28 -6.33
C ASP A 5 28.08 15.56 -5.82
N ASN A 6 27.95 15.37 -4.51
CA ASN A 6 26.74 14.79 -3.89
C ASN A 6 25.50 15.66 -4.11
N LEU A 7 25.63 16.99 -4.03
CA LEU A 7 24.51 17.90 -4.29
C LEU A 7 24.06 17.83 -5.76
N ILE A 8 25.00 17.73 -6.70
CA ILE A 8 24.69 17.60 -8.13
C ILE A 8 23.99 16.26 -8.38
N SER A 9 24.57 15.14 -7.95
CA SER A 9 23.96 13.81 -8.14
C SER A 9 22.59 13.71 -7.47
N GLY A 10 22.45 14.20 -6.23
CA GLY A 10 21.16 14.22 -5.53
C GLY A 10 20.12 15.06 -6.26
N SER A 11 20.50 16.22 -6.80
CA SER A 11 19.59 17.06 -7.59
C SER A 11 19.13 16.37 -8.86
N ILE A 12 20.03 15.65 -9.55
CA ILE A 12 19.69 14.87 -10.74
C ILE A 12 18.69 13.76 -10.39
N LEU A 13 18.94 13.00 -9.32
CA LEU A 13 18.03 11.93 -8.89
C LEU A 13 16.66 12.44 -8.45
N ILE A 14 16.60 13.59 -7.77
CA ILE A 14 15.34 14.25 -7.42
C ILE A 14 14.55 14.64 -8.68
N ILE A 15 15.22 15.20 -9.69
CA ILE A 15 14.57 15.54 -10.97
C ILE A 15 14.06 14.27 -11.66
N THR A 16 14.88 13.22 -11.74
CA THR A 16 14.49 11.93 -12.34
C THR A 16 13.29 11.33 -11.60
N PHE A 17 13.30 11.35 -10.27
CA PHE A 17 12.17 10.93 -9.43
C PHE A 17 10.88 11.65 -9.82
N TYR A 18 10.90 12.99 -9.90
CA TYR A 18 9.71 13.77 -10.24
C TYR A 18 9.22 13.51 -11.67
N ILE A 19 10.14 13.26 -12.61
CA ILE A 19 9.78 12.88 -13.99
C ILE A 19 9.03 11.55 -13.99
N ILE A 20 9.57 10.51 -13.34
CA ILE A 20 8.93 9.19 -13.26
C ILE A 20 7.61 9.26 -12.49
N PHE A 21 7.57 9.98 -11.36
CA PHE A 21 6.35 10.20 -10.59
C PHE A 21 5.26 10.86 -11.45
N PHE A 22 5.62 11.88 -12.23
CA PHE A 22 4.70 12.57 -13.14
C PHE A 22 4.19 11.66 -14.25
N ILE A 23 5.05 10.79 -14.80
CA ILE A 23 4.65 9.76 -15.76
C ILE A 23 3.65 8.79 -15.11
N GLY A 24 3.92 8.34 -13.88
CA GLY A 24 3.00 7.49 -13.11
C GLY A 24 1.62 8.12 -12.94
N LYS A 25 1.57 9.40 -12.55
CA LYS A 25 0.33 10.18 -12.48
C LYS A 25 -0.40 10.19 -13.82
N ILE A 26 0.28 10.52 -14.93
CA ILE A 26 -0.34 10.57 -16.26
C ILE A 26 -0.90 9.20 -16.66
N ILE A 27 -0.16 8.13 -16.42
CA ILE A 27 -0.60 6.77 -16.74
C ILE A 27 -1.85 6.41 -15.93
N ASN A 28 -1.88 6.75 -14.63
CA ASN A 28 -3.07 6.53 -13.81
C ASN A 28 -4.29 7.30 -14.31
N ASP A 29 -4.14 8.59 -14.62
CA ASP A 29 -5.20 9.43 -15.21
C ASP A 29 -5.66 8.86 -16.57
N TRP A 30 -4.75 8.30 -17.36
CA TRP A 30 -5.04 7.71 -18.66
C TRP A 30 -5.76 6.35 -18.59
N LEU A 31 -5.52 5.58 -17.53
CA LEU A 31 -6.19 4.30 -17.27
C LEU A 31 -7.60 4.48 -16.69
N HIS A 32 -7.84 5.56 -15.94
CA HIS A 32 -9.13 5.86 -15.31
C HIS A 32 -9.89 6.98 -16.04
N ARG A 33 -10.24 6.76 -17.30
CA ARG A 33 -10.88 7.78 -18.17
C ARG A 33 -12.35 8.04 -17.85
N GLU A 34 -12.95 7.21 -17.02
CA GLU A 34 -14.32 7.35 -16.54
C GLU A 34 -14.56 8.64 -15.74
N TYR A 35 -13.52 9.27 -15.19
CA TYR A 35 -13.62 10.53 -14.46
C TYR A 35 -12.45 11.47 -14.78
N ASN A 36 -12.64 12.75 -14.49
CA ASN A 36 -11.58 13.75 -14.58
C ASN A 36 -11.09 14.09 -13.18
N THR A 37 -9.86 13.69 -12.85
CA THR A 37 -9.24 13.92 -11.54
C THR A 37 -9.31 15.37 -11.08
N ASN A 38 -9.00 16.34 -11.94
CA ASN A 38 -8.99 17.76 -11.53
C ASN A 38 -10.40 18.28 -11.26
N TYR A 39 -11.36 17.93 -12.11
CA TYR A 39 -12.76 18.31 -11.93
C TYR A 39 -13.32 17.74 -10.62
N GLU A 40 -13.09 16.45 -10.37
CA GLU A 40 -13.56 15.80 -9.15
C GLU A 40 -12.91 16.39 -7.89
N LEU A 41 -11.60 16.65 -7.91
CA LEU A 41 -10.88 17.17 -6.73
C LEU A 41 -11.17 18.65 -6.44
N PHE A 42 -11.27 19.50 -7.46
CA PHE A 42 -11.28 20.97 -7.27
C PHE A 42 -12.60 21.65 -7.62
N GLU A 43 -13.49 21.01 -8.36
CA GLU A 43 -14.82 21.56 -8.67
C GLU A 43 -15.93 20.84 -7.89
N ARG A 44 -15.77 19.53 -7.64
CA ARG A 44 -16.73 18.74 -6.84
C ARG A 44 -16.28 18.48 -5.40
N ASP A 45 -15.10 18.97 -5.01
CA ASP A 45 -14.50 18.78 -3.68
C ASP A 45 -14.54 17.30 -3.21
N ASN A 46 -14.32 16.36 -4.15
CA ASN A 46 -14.47 14.93 -3.92
C ASN A 46 -13.33 14.38 -3.04
N ALA A 47 -13.57 14.38 -1.72
CA ALA A 47 -12.62 13.88 -0.74
C ALA A 47 -12.33 12.38 -0.88
N ALA A 48 -13.30 11.57 -1.33
CA ALA A 48 -13.10 10.13 -1.50
C ALA A 48 -12.07 9.83 -2.58
N LEU A 49 -12.22 10.44 -3.74
CA LEU A 49 -11.24 10.33 -4.82
C LEU A 49 -9.89 10.91 -4.40
N ALA A 50 -9.88 12.05 -3.69
CA ALA A 50 -8.65 12.66 -3.21
C ALA A 50 -7.84 11.71 -2.30
N VAL A 51 -8.50 11.05 -1.33
CA VAL A 51 -7.85 10.06 -0.46
C VAL A 51 -7.29 8.89 -1.27
N ALA A 52 -8.08 8.32 -2.19
CA ALA A 52 -7.65 7.21 -3.05
C ALA A 52 -6.40 7.56 -3.87
N ILE A 53 -6.41 8.72 -4.53
CA ILE A 53 -5.32 9.18 -5.40
C ILE A 53 -4.07 9.51 -4.58
N VAL A 54 -4.20 10.12 -3.41
CA VAL A 54 -3.05 10.38 -2.51
C VAL A 54 -2.40 9.07 -2.07
N GLY A 55 -3.18 8.02 -1.79
CA GLY A 55 -2.61 6.71 -1.50
C GLY A 55 -1.86 6.09 -2.68
N TYR A 56 -2.35 6.27 -3.92
CA TYR A 56 -1.61 5.89 -5.12
C TYR A 56 -0.31 6.68 -5.29
N TYR A 57 -0.34 7.99 -5.06
CA TYR A 57 0.86 8.81 -5.07
C TYR A 57 1.86 8.34 -4.01
N PHE A 58 1.42 7.99 -2.82
CA PHE A 58 2.31 7.42 -1.80
C PHE A 58 2.88 6.07 -2.23
N GLY A 59 2.07 5.22 -2.88
CA GLY A 59 2.53 3.98 -3.50
C GLY A 59 3.62 4.21 -4.57
N LEU A 60 3.50 5.26 -5.38
CA LEU A 60 4.55 5.68 -6.33
C LEU A 60 5.81 6.15 -5.61
N VAL A 61 5.68 6.96 -4.55
CA VAL A 61 6.83 7.41 -3.75
C VAL A 61 7.60 6.21 -3.19
N LEU A 62 6.90 5.25 -2.58
CA LEU A 62 7.52 4.03 -2.06
C LEU A 62 8.20 3.25 -3.18
N THR A 63 7.49 2.99 -4.27
CA THR A 63 8.00 2.23 -5.42
C THR A 63 9.29 2.83 -5.98
N ILE A 64 9.31 4.14 -6.24
CA ILE A 64 10.49 4.81 -6.80
C ILE A 64 11.58 4.96 -5.73
N GLY A 65 11.20 5.19 -4.47
CA GLY A 65 12.12 5.27 -3.33
C GLY A 65 12.92 3.98 -3.11
N GLY A 66 12.31 2.82 -3.34
CA GLY A 66 13.01 1.52 -3.24
C GLY A 66 14.12 1.36 -4.26
N ILE A 67 14.00 2.01 -5.42
CA ILE A 67 15.07 2.04 -6.43
C ILE A 67 16.21 2.95 -5.97
N LEU A 68 15.88 4.11 -5.39
CA LEU A 68 16.85 5.15 -5.02
C LEU A 68 17.70 4.81 -3.78
N ILE A 69 17.19 3.97 -2.88
CA ILE A 69 17.91 3.56 -1.65
C ILE A 69 18.91 2.43 -1.93
N GLY A 70 18.80 1.77 -3.09
CA GLY A 70 19.66 0.66 -3.48
C GLY A 70 21.13 1.03 -3.69
N PRO A 71 22.00 0.03 -3.87
CA PRO A 71 23.43 0.25 -4.10
C PRO A 71 23.68 1.08 -5.36
N SER A 72 24.43 2.18 -5.21
CA SER A 72 24.78 3.07 -6.33
C SER A 72 26.20 2.77 -6.82
N VAL A 73 26.34 2.49 -8.12
CA VAL A 73 27.63 2.31 -8.80
C VAL A 73 28.03 3.58 -9.54
N SER A 74 27.10 4.15 -10.29
CA SER A 74 27.27 5.43 -10.98
C SER A 74 25.93 6.13 -11.15
N ILE A 75 25.96 7.46 -11.30
CA ILE A 75 24.74 8.26 -11.53
C ILE A 75 23.98 7.83 -12.79
N LEU A 76 24.68 7.32 -13.81
CA LEU A 76 24.03 6.86 -15.03
C LEU A 76 23.28 5.55 -14.79
N ASP A 77 23.86 4.64 -14.01
CA ASP A 77 23.20 3.39 -13.64
C ASP A 77 21.97 3.66 -12.76
N ASP A 78 22.09 4.56 -11.78
CA ASP A 78 20.96 4.97 -10.93
C ASP A 78 19.81 5.56 -11.76
N ILE A 79 20.11 6.38 -12.77
CA ILE A 79 19.08 6.92 -13.68
C ILE A 79 18.44 5.80 -14.51
N LEU A 80 19.23 4.87 -15.03
CA LEU A 80 18.72 3.74 -15.82
C LEU A 80 17.83 2.84 -14.97
N ASP A 81 18.21 2.55 -13.74
CA ASP A 81 17.42 1.76 -12.81
C ASP A 81 16.11 2.47 -12.47
N VAL A 82 16.15 3.76 -12.15
CA VAL A 82 14.94 4.55 -11.88
C VAL A 82 14.02 4.58 -13.09
N VAL A 83 14.54 4.65 -14.32
CA VAL A 83 13.71 4.60 -15.53
C VAL A 83 13.12 3.20 -15.75
N ILE A 84 13.92 2.14 -15.70
CA ILE A 84 13.47 0.78 -16.00
C ILE A 84 12.53 0.27 -14.91
N TYR A 85 12.99 0.28 -13.66
CA TYR A 85 12.23 -0.23 -12.53
C TYR A 85 11.12 0.74 -12.12
N GLY A 86 11.25 2.04 -12.38
CA GLY A 86 10.17 3.00 -12.16
C GLY A 86 8.99 2.77 -13.10
N ILE A 87 9.25 2.54 -14.39
CA ILE A 87 8.18 2.18 -15.35
C ILE A 87 7.56 0.83 -15.01
N LEU A 88 8.38 -0.17 -14.66
CA LEU A 88 7.87 -1.46 -14.19
C LEU A 88 6.97 -1.28 -12.95
N GLY A 89 7.46 -0.54 -11.96
CA GLY A 89 6.75 -0.27 -10.72
C GLY A 89 5.42 0.45 -10.94
N ILE A 90 5.36 1.44 -11.85
CA ILE A 90 4.11 2.10 -12.25
C ILE A 90 3.12 1.08 -12.83
N ILE A 91 3.58 0.19 -13.71
CA ILE A 91 2.72 -0.85 -14.31
C ILE A 91 2.19 -1.76 -13.21
N LEU A 92 3.06 -2.26 -12.34
CA LEU A 92 2.69 -3.17 -11.26
C LEU A 92 1.71 -2.52 -10.28
N LEU A 93 1.92 -1.25 -9.90
CA LEU A 93 1.05 -0.52 -8.99
C LEU A 93 -0.36 -0.32 -9.57
N ASN A 94 -0.48 -0.02 -10.86
CA ASN A 94 -1.78 0.07 -11.53
C ASN A 94 -2.48 -1.30 -11.64
N ILE A 95 -1.72 -2.38 -11.86
CA ILE A 95 -2.30 -3.73 -11.81
C ILE A 95 -2.81 -4.04 -10.40
N SER A 96 -2.06 -3.68 -9.35
CA SER A 96 -2.49 -3.83 -7.96
C SER A 96 -3.80 -3.08 -7.66
N TRP A 97 -3.95 -1.86 -8.19
CA TRP A 97 -5.21 -1.11 -8.11
C TRP A 97 -6.37 -1.91 -8.71
N TYR A 98 -6.20 -2.49 -9.89
CA TYR A 98 -7.25 -3.28 -10.54
C TYR A 98 -7.55 -4.60 -9.82
N ILE A 99 -6.52 -5.24 -9.26
CA ILE A 99 -6.67 -6.42 -8.38
C ILE A 99 -7.55 -6.07 -7.18
N SER A 100 -7.35 -4.88 -6.58
CA SER A 100 -8.17 -4.39 -5.47
C SER A 100 -9.66 -4.40 -5.82
N TYR A 101 -10.03 -3.82 -6.97
CA TYR A 101 -11.43 -3.71 -7.40
C TYR A 101 -12.08 -5.10 -7.53
N LYS A 102 -11.34 -6.05 -8.10
CA LYS A 102 -11.89 -7.37 -8.43
C LYS A 102 -11.87 -8.37 -7.28
N LEU A 103 -10.85 -8.33 -6.44
CA LEU A 103 -10.59 -9.37 -5.46
C LEU A 103 -10.76 -8.90 -4.01
N ILE A 104 -10.46 -7.63 -3.71
CA ILE A 104 -10.59 -7.07 -2.36
C ILE A 104 -11.96 -6.43 -2.18
N LEU A 105 -12.37 -5.52 -3.07
CA LEU A 105 -13.65 -4.80 -3.02
C LEU A 105 -14.69 -5.37 -3.99
N TYR A 106 -14.81 -6.70 -4.04
CA TYR A 106 -15.56 -7.42 -5.08
C TYR A 106 -17.09 -7.36 -4.96
N LYS A 107 -17.65 -6.80 -3.88
CA LYS A 107 -19.11 -6.79 -3.63
C LYS A 107 -19.84 -5.56 -4.19
N PHE A 108 -19.14 -4.48 -4.52
CA PHE A 108 -19.73 -3.23 -5.02
C PHE A 108 -18.87 -2.60 -6.11
N ASN A 109 -19.40 -1.60 -6.81
CA ASN A 109 -18.68 -0.90 -7.87
C ASN A 109 -17.85 0.25 -7.29
N VAL A 110 -16.53 0.06 -7.21
CA VAL A 110 -15.60 1.05 -6.65
C VAL A 110 -15.67 2.41 -7.37
N THR A 111 -15.87 2.44 -8.69
CA THR A 111 -15.96 3.72 -9.41
C THR A 111 -17.21 4.49 -9.03
N ASP A 112 -18.35 3.81 -8.86
CA ASP A 112 -19.59 4.46 -8.41
C ASP A 112 -19.42 4.99 -6.99
N GLU A 113 -18.83 4.19 -6.09
CA GLU A 113 -18.53 4.60 -4.72
C GLU A 113 -17.62 5.82 -4.65
N LEU A 114 -16.56 5.89 -5.47
CA LEU A 114 -15.62 7.01 -5.46
C LEU A 114 -16.19 8.28 -6.09
N ILE A 115 -16.98 8.16 -7.17
CA ILE A 115 -17.36 9.31 -8.01
C ILE A 115 -18.79 9.78 -7.79
N ARG A 116 -19.74 8.84 -7.71
CA ARG A 116 -21.15 9.17 -7.50
C ARG A 116 -21.43 9.38 -6.02
N ASP A 117 -21.04 8.42 -5.20
CA ASP A 117 -21.41 8.36 -3.78
C ASP A 117 -20.38 9.10 -2.91
N GLN A 118 -19.20 9.42 -3.47
CA GLN A 118 -18.10 10.14 -2.79
C GLN A 118 -17.74 9.49 -1.43
N ASN A 119 -17.72 8.16 -1.41
CA ASN A 119 -17.50 7.35 -0.24
C ASN A 119 -16.01 7.36 0.18
N ILE A 120 -15.73 8.12 1.24
CA ILE A 120 -14.37 8.25 1.79
C ILE A 120 -13.85 6.93 2.35
N GLY A 121 -14.72 6.04 2.84
CA GLY A 121 -14.35 4.70 3.29
C GLY A 121 -13.76 3.86 2.16
N THR A 122 -14.42 3.85 0.99
CA THR A 122 -13.88 3.23 -0.22
C THR A 122 -12.56 3.88 -0.65
N GLY A 123 -12.48 5.21 -0.61
CA GLY A 123 -11.25 5.95 -0.88
C GLY A 123 -10.08 5.55 0.02
N ALA A 124 -10.34 5.38 1.32
CA ALA A 124 -9.35 4.94 2.30
C ALA A 124 -8.84 3.52 2.00
N VAL A 125 -9.71 2.57 1.66
CA VAL A 125 -9.29 1.20 1.32
C VAL A 125 -8.41 1.19 0.07
N ILE A 126 -8.79 1.93 -0.98
CA ILE A 126 -7.98 2.07 -2.18
C ILE A 126 -6.63 2.71 -1.88
N ALA A 127 -6.61 3.73 -1.01
CA ALA A 127 -5.35 4.31 -0.56
C ALA A 127 -4.48 3.27 0.15
N GLY A 128 -5.06 2.50 1.08
CA GLY A 128 -4.36 1.46 1.82
C GLY A 128 -3.78 0.36 0.92
N VAL A 129 -4.52 -0.10 -0.08
CA VAL A 129 -4.04 -1.12 -1.03
C VAL A 129 -2.88 -0.61 -1.87
N ASN A 130 -2.92 0.64 -2.33
CA ASN A 130 -1.83 1.20 -3.13
C ASN A 130 -0.58 1.46 -2.29
N ILE A 131 -0.72 1.93 -1.05
CA ILE A 131 0.40 2.07 -0.11
C ILE A 131 1.02 0.70 0.18
N ALA A 132 0.19 -0.31 0.50
CA ALA A 132 0.63 -1.68 0.73
C ALA A 132 1.36 -2.26 -0.49
N SER A 133 0.81 -2.05 -1.68
CA SER A 133 1.42 -2.48 -2.94
C SER A 133 2.74 -1.74 -3.22
N GLY A 134 2.82 -0.46 -2.88
CA GLY A 134 4.06 0.31 -2.94
C GLY A 134 5.17 -0.28 -2.06
N PHE A 135 4.85 -0.71 -0.83
CA PHE A 135 5.81 -1.44 0.02
C PHE A 135 6.22 -2.78 -0.57
N ILE A 136 5.27 -3.53 -1.14
CA ILE A 136 5.56 -4.82 -1.80
C ILE A 136 6.52 -4.63 -2.97
N ILE A 137 6.27 -3.63 -3.81
CA ILE A 137 7.15 -3.31 -4.95
C ILE A 137 8.50 -2.81 -4.46
N TYR A 138 8.52 -1.91 -3.46
CA TYR A 138 9.73 -1.39 -2.81
C TYR A 138 10.67 -2.53 -2.42
N GLY A 139 10.18 -3.49 -1.64
CA GLY A 139 11.02 -4.59 -1.17
C GLY A 139 11.39 -5.58 -2.27
N SER A 140 10.53 -5.76 -3.28
CA SER A 140 10.82 -6.64 -4.41
C SER A 140 11.95 -6.12 -5.31
N ILE A 141 12.20 -4.80 -5.30
CA ILE A 141 13.25 -4.13 -6.06
C ILE A 141 14.56 -4.04 -5.27
N GLN A 142 14.47 -3.88 -3.95
CA GLN A 142 15.62 -3.72 -3.06
C GLN A 142 16.59 -4.93 -3.12
N GLY A 143 17.88 -4.63 -2.94
CA GLY A 143 18.96 -5.62 -2.97
C GLY A 143 19.66 -5.72 -4.34
N GLU A 144 20.61 -6.65 -4.44
CA GLU A 144 21.39 -6.90 -5.68
C GLU A 144 21.13 -8.32 -6.21
N GLY A 145 21.50 -8.61 -7.46
CA GLY A 145 21.38 -9.94 -8.07
C GLY A 145 19.98 -10.28 -8.60
N GLY A 146 18.99 -9.43 -8.30
CA GLY A 146 17.65 -9.51 -8.86
C GLY A 146 17.58 -9.03 -10.30
N HIS A 147 16.45 -9.29 -10.94
CA HIS A 147 16.13 -8.82 -12.29
C HIS A 147 14.63 -8.57 -12.40
N ILE A 148 14.16 -8.06 -13.52
CA ILE A 148 12.72 -7.78 -13.74
C ILE A 148 11.83 -9.00 -13.38
N GLY A 149 12.28 -10.21 -13.67
CA GLY A 149 11.57 -11.45 -13.34
C GLY A 149 11.40 -11.70 -11.84
N THR A 150 12.41 -11.37 -11.02
CA THR A 150 12.27 -11.49 -9.55
C THR A 150 11.31 -10.45 -9.02
N VAL A 151 11.41 -9.19 -9.47
CA VAL A 151 10.49 -8.12 -9.04
C VAL A 151 9.04 -8.51 -9.30
N ILE A 152 8.74 -8.99 -10.51
CA ILE A 152 7.38 -9.42 -10.88
C ILE A 152 6.91 -10.59 -10.01
N ALA A 153 7.76 -11.58 -9.76
CA ALA A 153 7.38 -12.76 -8.97
C ALA A 153 7.10 -12.42 -7.51
N PHE A 154 8.01 -11.68 -6.85
CA PHE A 154 7.84 -11.26 -5.45
C PHE A 154 6.65 -10.32 -5.28
N TRP A 155 6.44 -9.40 -6.23
CA TRP A 155 5.22 -8.59 -6.28
C TRP A 155 3.97 -9.45 -6.43
N ALA A 156 3.95 -10.40 -7.38
CA ALA A 156 2.77 -11.23 -7.62
C ALA A 156 2.39 -12.06 -6.39
N ILE A 157 3.41 -12.66 -5.73
CA ILE A 157 3.20 -13.38 -4.46
C ILE A 157 2.73 -12.42 -3.38
N GLY A 158 3.35 -11.24 -3.25
CA GLY A 158 2.94 -10.24 -2.27
C GLY A 158 1.50 -9.78 -2.48
N GLN A 159 1.05 -9.61 -3.72
CA GLN A 159 -0.34 -9.30 -4.05
C GLN A 159 -1.30 -10.43 -3.68
N ILE A 160 -0.91 -11.68 -3.89
CA ILE A 160 -1.71 -12.83 -3.43
C ILE A 160 -1.87 -12.78 -1.91
N PHE A 161 -0.79 -12.53 -1.17
CA PHE A 161 -0.84 -12.40 0.29
C PHE A 161 -1.68 -11.19 0.73
N LEU A 162 -1.61 -10.05 0.03
CA LEU A 162 -2.44 -8.87 0.31
C LEU A 162 -3.94 -9.13 0.08
N VAL A 163 -4.27 -9.92 -0.95
CA VAL A 163 -5.65 -10.36 -1.20
C VAL A 163 -6.12 -11.33 -0.11
N LEU A 164 -5.28 -12.32 0.26
CA LEU A 164 -5.56 -13.25 1.34
C LEU A 164 -5.76 -12.53 2.68
N ALA A 165 -4.96 -11.52 2.95
CA ALA A 165 -5.08 -10.64 4.10
C ALA A 165 -6.44 -9.95 4.15
N GLY A 166 -6.92 -9.43 3.03
CA GLY A 166 -8.26 -8.87 2.91
C GLY A 166 -9.34 -9.85 3.34
N PHE A 167 -9.28 -11.08 2.84
CA PHE A 167 -10.22 -12.14 3.21
C PHE A 167 -10.10 -12.55 4.68
N ILE A 168 -8.87 -12.67 5.22
CA ILE A 168 -8.65 -13.03 6.62
C ILE A 168 -9.20 -11.92 7.53
N TYR A 169 -8.92 -10.66 7.22
CA TYR A 169 -9.45 -9.52 7.97
C TYR A 169 -10.98 -9.57 8.03
N SER A 170 -11.66 -9.76 6.89
CA SER A 170 -13.13 -9.86 6.83
C SER A 170 -13.73 -11.01 7.66
N LYS A 171 -12.93 -12.04 7.98
CA LYS A 171 -13.35 -13.16 8.83
C LYS A 171 -13.06 -12.94 10.31
N ILE A 172 -12.07 -12.10 10.62
CA ILE A 172 -11.71 -11.76 12.00
C ILE A 172 -12.70 -10.77 12.57
N VAL A 173 -13.04 -9.73 11.80
CA VAL A 173 -14.00 -8.72 12.25
C VAL A 173 -15.41 -9.28 12.38
N ARG A 174 -16.13 -8.90 13.44
CA ARG A 174 -17.50 -9.37 13.71
C ARG A 174 -18.61 -8.57 13.01
N TYR A 175 -18.32 -7.98 11.85
CA TYR A 175 -19.27 -7.26 11.00
C TYR A 175 -18.92 -7.48 9.52
N ASP A 176 -19.89 -7.29 8.62
CA ASP A 176 -19.63 -7.40 7.18
C ASP A 176 -18.93 -6.13 6.68
N ILE A 177 -17.61 -6.20 6.52
CA ILE A 177 -16.78 -5.06 6.12
C ILE A 177 -17.23 -4.43 4.80
N HIS A 178 -17.65 -5.23 3.82
CA HIS A 178 -18.12 -4.72 2.54
C HIS A 178 -19.45 -4.00 2.68
N ALA A 179 -20.39 -4.58 3.44
CA ALA A 179 -21.69 -3.96 3.66
C ALA A 179 -21.59 -2.67 4.48
N GLU A 180 -20.61 -2.57 5.38
CA GLU A 180 -20.37 -1.32 6.10
C GLU A 180 -19.73 -0.27 5.19
N ILE A 181 -18.73 -0.64 4.39
CA ILE A 181 -18.13 0.30 3.43
C ILE A 181 -19.18 0.80 2.44
N GLU A 182 -20.02 -0.08 1.85
CA GLU A 182 -21.09 0.29 0.90
C GLU A 182 -22.16 1.22 1.51
N LYS A 183 -22.26 1.30 2.85
CA LYS A 183 -23.13 2.29 3.56
C LYS A 183 -22.39 3.57 3.94
N ASP A 184 -21.31 3.91 3.24
CA ASP A 184 -20.46 5.07 3.50
C ASP A 184 -19.80 5.06 4.90
N ASN A 185 -19.58 3.89 5.50
CA ASN A 185 -18.90 3.80 6.79
C ASN A 185 -17.39 4.06 6.63
N ILE A 186 -17.00 5.33 6.82
CA ILE A 186 -15.60 5.78 6.78
C ILE A 186 -14.73 5.02 7.79
N ALA A 187 -15.26 4.76 8.99
CA ALA A 187 -14.52 4.08 10.05
C ALA A 187 -14.12 2.65 9.61
N ALA A 188 -15.07 1.92 9.04
CA ALA A 188 -14.82 0.58 8.51
C ALA A 188 -13.75 0.58 7.40
N GLY A 189 -13.84 1.54 6.46
CA GLY A 189 -12.86 1.70 5.38
C GLY A 189 -11.45 2.05 5.89
N VAL A 190 -11.34 2.98 6.84
CA VAL A 190 -10.06 3.39 7.45
C VAL A 190 -9.40 2.25 8.22
N SER A 191 -10.16 1.53 9.05
CA SER A 191 -9.65 0.36 9.77
C SER A 191 -9.11 -0.71 8.82
N PHE A 192 -9.88 -0.99 7.76
CA PHE A 192 -9.47 -1.99 6.78
C PHE A 192 -8.23 -1.54 5.99
N ALA A 193 -8.15 -0.26 5.62
CA ALA A 193 -6.96 0.32 5.00
C ALA A 193 -5.71 0.15 5.87
N GLY A 194 -5.81 0.42 7.18
CA GLY A 194 -4.69 0.26 8.11
C GLY A 194 -4.21 -1.19 8.22
N ALA A 195 -5.13 -2.15 8.26
CA ALA A 195 -4.78 -3.58 8.25
C ALA A 195 -4.05 -3.98 6.96
N LEU A 196 -4.51 -3.51 5.80
CA LEU A 196 -3.89 -3.77 4.50
C LEU A 196 -2.49 -3.13 4.41
N ILE A 197 -2.32 -1.89 4.88
CA ILE A 197 -1.02 -1.22 4.93
C ILE A 197 -0.06 -1.99 5.84
N GLY A 198 -0.50 -2.37 7.05
CA GLY A 198 0.32 -3.15 7.97
C GLY A 198 0.82 -4.46 7.34
N ILE A 199 -0.05 -5.16 6.62
CA ILE A 199 0.35 -6.37 5.89
C ILE A 199 1.30 -6.06 4.73
N GLY A 200 1.04 -5.00 3.96
CA GLY A 200 1.94 -4.54 2.91
C GLY A 200 3.34 -4.23 3.42
N ILE A 201 3.46 -3.62 4.61
CA ILE A 201 4.74 -3.36 5.27
C ILE A 201 5.46 -4.67 5.58
N ILE A 202 4.81 -5.63 6.25
CA ILE A 202 5.49 -6.88 6.63
C ILE A 202 5.91 -7.68 5.40
N ILE A 203 5.01 -7.84 4.43
CA ILE A 203 5.31 -8.57 3.19
C ILE A 203 6.40 -7.84 2.42
N GLY A 204 6.22 -6.54 2.17
CA GLY A 204 7.14 -5.76 1.37
C GLY A 204 8.53 -5.75 1.95
N LEU A 205 8.68 -5.39 3.22
CA LEU A 205 10.00 -5.30 3.84
C LEU A 205 10.67 -6.66 4.04
N SER A 206 9.91 -7.78 4.02
CA SER A 206 10.52 -9.12 3.99
C SER A 206 11.14 -9.50 2.64
N GLY A 207 10.83 -8.74 1.57
CA GLY A 207 11.47 -8.86 0.26
C GLY A 207 12.85 -8.21 0.18
N GLU A 208 13.17 -7.29 1.10
CA GLU A 208 14.42 -6.53 1.12
C GLU A 208 15.62 -7.45 1.41
N SER A 209 16.19 -8.03 0.34
CA SER A 209 17.32 -8.94 0.43
C SER A 209 18.07 -9.01 -0.90
N HIS A 210 19.38 -9.24 -0.86
CA HIS A 210 20.11 -9.61 -2.08
C HIS A 210 19.60 -10.95 -2.60
N PHE A 211 19.32 -11.01 -3.90
CA PHE A 211 18.87 -12.22 -4.57
C PHE A 211 20.06 -13.15 -4.84
N GLU A 212 20.09 -14.28 -4.14
CA GLU A 212 21.13 -15.31 -4.29
C GLU A 212 20.61 -16.49 -5.11
N SER A 213 19.41 -16.98 -4.78
CA SER A 213 18.76 -18.06 -5.51
C SER A 213 17.26 -18.08 -5.23
N TRP A 214 16.50 -18.64 -6.15
CA TRP A 214 15.06 -18.82 -5.95
C TRP A 214 14.74 -19.59 -4.69
N GLU A 215 15.42 -20.71 -4.43
CA GLU A 215 15.17 -21.53 -3.25
C GLU A 215 15.34 -20.73 -1.95
N LYS A 216 16.46 -19.99 -1.82
CA LYS A 216 16.77 -19.24 -0.60
C LYS A 216 15.84 -18.05 -0.41
N ASN A 217 15.73 -17.18 -1.43
CA ASN A 217 14.97 -15.94 -1.30
C ASN A 217 13.46 -16.19 -1.25
N LEU A 218 12.93 -17.12 -2.06
CA LEU A 218 11.51 -17.44 -2.04
C LEU A 218 11.10 -18.11 -0.73
N SER A 219 11.90 -19.03 -0.21
CA SER A 219 11.59 -19.68 1.07
C SER A 219 11.58 -18.67 2.22
N ALA A 220 12.60 -17.82 2.31
CA ALA A 220 12.65 -16.75 3.31
C ALA A 220 11.44 -15.81 3.21
N TYR A 221 11.15 -15.31 2.01
CA TYR A 221 10.02 -14.42 1.76
C TYR A 221 8.68 -15.05 2.16
N LEU A 222 8.44 -16.32 1.79
CA LEU A 222 7.20 -17.02 2.16
C LEU A 222 7.10 -17.26 3.66
N ILE A 223 8.21 -17.59 4.34
CA ILE A 223 8.24 -17.77 5.79
C ILE A 223 7.88 -16.46 6.48
N TYR A 224 8.56 -15.36 6.14
CA TYR A 224 8.31 -14.05 6.76
C TYR A 224 6.92 -13.50 6.43
N ALA A 225 6.46 -13.62 5.18
CA ALA A 225 5.10 -13.21 4.80
C ALA A 225 4.04 -14.01 5.58
N THR A 226 4.23 -15.32 5.74
CA THR A 226 3.30 -16.18 6.50
C THR A 226 3.33 -15.85 7.99
N LEU A 227 4.51 -15.66 8.59
CA LEU A 227 4.64 -15.23 9.98
C LEU A 227 3.98 -13.87 10.19
N GLY A 228 4.16 -12.93 9.26
CA GLY A 228 3.49 -11.64 9.27
C GLY A 228 1.98 -11.73 9.31
N LEU A 229 1.39 -12.56 8.41
CA LEU A 229 -0.05 -12.81 8.41
C LEU A 229 -0.55 -13.39 9.74
N ILE A 230 0.22 -14.27 10.39
CA ILE A 230 -0.15 -14.91 11.66
C ILE A 230 -0.02 -13.94 12.84
N LEU A 231 1.01 -13.10 12.85
CA LEU A 231 1.29 -12.17 13.94
C LEU A 231 0.34 -10.96 13.93
N LEU A 232 -0.21 -10.59 12.78
CA LEU A 232 -1.05 -9.40 12.65
C LEU A 232 -2.32 -9.42 13.52
N PRO A 233 -3.11 -10.53 13.60
CA PRO A 233 -4.19 -10.66 14.58
C PRO A 233 -3.73 -10.57 16.04
N ILE A 234 -2.52 -11.05 16.34
CA ILE A 234 -1.96 -11.02 17.68
C ILE A 234 -1.61 -9.59 18.08
N ILE A 235 -0.98 -8.81 17.20
CA ILE A 235 -0.73 -7.39 17.47
C ILE A 235 -2.03 -6.63 17.65
N ARG A 236 -3.04 -6.88 16.82
CA ARG A 236 -4.37 -6.27 16.99
C ARG A 236 -4.86 -6.48 18.42
N PHE A 237 -4.85 -7.74 18.89
CA PHE A 237 -5.27 -8.07 20.24
C PHE A 237 -4.45 -7.37 21.34
N VAL A 238 -3.12 -7.34 21.19
CA VAL A 238 -2.24 -6.64 22.15
C VAL A 238 -2.54 -5.14 22.14
N THR A 239 -2.85 -4.58 20.98
CA THR A 239 -3.05 -3.14 20.87
C THR A 239 -4.41 -2.71 21.41
N ASP A 240 -5.46 -3.51 21.23
CA ASP A 240 -6.76 -3.32 21.89
C ASP A 240 -6.59 -3.31 23.41
N LEU A 241 -5.72 -4.18 23.94
CA LEU A 241 -5.41 -4.23 25.37
C LEU A 241 -4.63 -3.01 25.87
N VAL A 242 -3.67 -2.50 25.09
CA VAL A 242 -2.74 -1.45 25.53
C VAL A 242 -3.25 -0.04 25.25
N LEU A 243 -3.76 0.23 24.04
CA LEU A 243 -4.10 1.60 23.62
C LEU A 243 -5.51 2.01 24.03
N ILE A 244 -6.47 1.07 24.03
CA ILE A 244 -7.86 1.40 24.37
C ILE A 244 -8.46 0.36 25.34
N PRO A 245 -7.93 0.31 26.59
CA PRO A 245 -8.45 -0.61 27.57
C PRO A 245 -9.95 -0.36 27.83
N ASN A 246 -10.75 -1.43 27.82
CA ASN A 246 -12.19 -1.47 28.06
C ASN A 246 -13.11 -1.00 26.92
N VAL A 247 -12.60 -0.80 25.70
CA VAL A 247 -13.43 -0.45 24.53
C VAL A 247 -13.32 -1.54 23.47
N THR A 248 -14.46 -1.95 22.91
CA THR A 248 -14.50 -2.88 21.78
C THR A 248 -14.50 -2.08 20.47
N LEU A 249 -13.37 -2.05 19.75
CA LEU A 249 -13.25 -1.30 18.49
C LEU A 249 -14.34 -1.67 17.46
N GLU A 250 -14.67 -2.96 17.34
CA GLU A 250 -15.69 -3.42 16.39
C GLU A 250 -17.08 -2.84 16.66
N GLU A 251 -17.42 -2.62 17.93
CA GLU A 251 -18.70 -2.03 18.31
C GLU A 251 -18.73 -0.56 17.92
N GLU A 252 -17.67 0.17 18.27
CA GLU A 252 -17.49 1.59 17.93
C GLU A 252 -17.47 1.84 16.41
N ILE A 253 -16.92 0.92 15.62
CA ILE A 253 -16.78 1.07 14.17
C ILE A 253 -18.07 0.74 13.42
N ALA A 254 -18.77 -0.33 13.80
CA ALA A 254 -19.82 -0.90 12.95
C ALA A 254 -21.19 -1.10 13.62
N LYS A 255 -21.30 -0.98 14.95
CA LYS A 255 -22.58 -1.27 15.66
C LYS A 255 -23.28 -0.05 16.24
N HIS A 256 -22.60 1.09 16.30
CA HIS A 256 -23.19 2.34 16.76
C HIS A 256 -23.96 3.03 15.63
N GLU A 257 -25.00 3.82 15.97
CA GLU A 257 -25.76 4.60 14.98
C GLU A 257 -24.86 5.55 14.17
N LYS A 258 -23.79 6.06 14.81
CA LYS A 258 -22.75 6.85 14.16
C LYS A 258 -21.41 6.12 14.31
N PRO A 259 -20.82 5.63 13.21
CA PRO A 259 -19.49 5.03 13.22
C PRO A 259 -18.42 5.95 13.80
N ASN A 260 -17.57 5.41 14.67
CA ASN A 260 -16.52 6.15 15.33
C ASN A 260 -15.22 6.11 14.52
N ILE A 261 -14.95 7.18 13.78
CA ILE A 261 -13.73 7.32 12.97
C ILE A 261 -12.47 7.37 13.87
N GLY A 262 -12.59 7.90 15.09
CA GLY A 262 -11.46 7.93 16.04
C GLY A 262 -11.00 6.53 16.44
N ALA A 263 -11.96 5.62 16.68
CA ALA A 263 -11.66 4.20 16.93
C ALA A 263 -10.94 3.57 15.73
N ALA A 264 -11.38 3.88 14.51
CA ALA A 264 -10.74 3.39 13.29
C ALA A 264 -9.31 3.92 13.09
N TYR A 265 -9.03 5.18 13.45
CA TYR A 265 -7.67 5.71 13.40
C TYR A 265 -6.73 4.98 14.36
N ILE A 266 -7.20 4.65 15.57
CA ILE A 266 -6.40 3.86 16.51
C ILE A 266 -6.19 2.44 15.97
N GLU A 267 -7.22 1.79 15.42
CA GLU A 267 -7.07 0.46 14.81
C GLU A 267 -6.06 0.48 13.66
N ALA A 268 -6.16 1.45 12.76
CA ALA A 268 -5.25 1.59 11.63
C ALA A 268 -3.81 1.85 12.08
N PHE A 269 -3.61 2.76 13.04
CA PHE A 269 -2.30 3.01 13.65
C PHE A 269 -1.72 1.73 14.26
N SER A 270 -2.54 0.95 14.97
CA SER A 270 -2.14 -0.29 15.63
C SER A 270 -1.55 -1.29 14.65
N TYR A 271 -2.22 -1.48 13.51
CA TYR A 271 -1.73 -2.38 12.46
C TYR A 271 -0.42 -1.89 11.84
N ILE A 272 -0.33 -0.60 11.54
CA ILE A 272 0.84 -0.01 10.89
C ILE A 272 2.05 -0.02 11.85
N ALA A 273 1.87 0.45 13.08
CA ALA A 273 2.92 0.47 14.10
C ALA A 273 3.37 -0.96 14.45
N GLY A 274 2.41 -1.87 14.60
CA GLY A 274 2.66 -3.29 14.81
C GLY A 274 3.53 -3.92 13.74
N ALA A 275 3.21 -3.65 12.47
CA ALA A 275 3.98 -4.13 11.34
C ALA A 275 5.44 -3.66 11.37
N PHE A 276 5.67 -2.37 11.66
CA PHE A 276 7.04 -1.86 11.81
C PHE A 276 7.78 -2.46 13.00
N ILE A 277 7.11 -2.63 14.15
CA ILE A 277 7.71 -3.27 15.34
C ILE A 277 8.12 -4.71 15.02
N ILE A 278 7.26 -5.48 14.35
CA ILE A 278 7.63 -6.83 13.90
C ILE A 278 8.88 -6.76 13.04
N TYR A 279 8.83 -5.96 11.97
CA TYR A 279 9.92 -5.87 11.01
C TYR A 279 11.25 -5.46 11.65
N TRP A 280 11.26 -4.54 12.61
CA TRP A 280 12.49 -4.14 13.30
C TRP A 280 13.02 -5.17 14.29
N CYS A 281 12.19 -6.12 14.73
CA CYS A 281 12.55 -7.12 15.72
C CYS A 281 12.92 -8.48 15.13
N ILE A 282 12.65 -8.74 13.85
CA ILE A 282 12.95 -10.01 13.16
C ILE A 282 13.92 -9.80 12.01
#